data_AF-A0A843YF81-F1
#
_entry.id   AF-A0A843YF81-F1
#
_cell.length_a   1.000
_cell.length_b   1.000
_cell.length_c   1.000
_cell.angle_alpha   90.00
_cell.angle_beta   90.00
_cell.angle_gamma   90.00
#
_symmetry.space_group_name_H-M   'P 1'
#
loop_
_entity.id
_entity.type
_entity.pdbx_description
1 polymer ?
#
loop_
_entity_poly.entity_id
_entity_poly.type
_entity_poly.pdbx_seq_one_letter_code
_entity_poly.pdbx_strand_id
1 'polypeptide(L)'
;MTRLSTMGPQAPPDVSARQRAYTTNEVTKAVPTAVVYCEGNFGQIDGKTANGLVRHSQAYRVLSVIDARLKGRDSGQVLDNISNSILIVEDLEAAVTREVNIPDTLIYGMAPSTGKLSPSDREVVLDAIALGMNIVSGLHEYLGDDPEIRGAANAANVTIRDIRKPRPSKDMRLFDGSVSEVKAIRIAVLGTDCAIGKRTTATILARELNARGIKTVLVGTGQTGLMQGAKYGVAMDAVPPQFCCGELERVIVAASRGDDPDVILIEGQGALSHPAFCTSAFILRGSQPQAVVLQHAPKRAHRCDFPTMPMPEPKSEIALIEAFADTRVIGVTLNHEAMTGPEVIRAIDTLSRDLGIPVTDALTRPEVHLSDMVLAAFPQLRPVPLAAAE
;
A
#
# COMPACT_ATOMS: atom_id res chain seq x y z
N MET A 1 17.94 25.61 18.89
CA MET A 1 16.64 25.31 18.24
C MET A 1 16.72 23.94 17.62
N THR A 2 16.29 22.93 18.38
CA THR A 2 16.20 21.53 17.96
C THR A 2 15.17 21.45 16.84
N ARG A 3 15.56 20.96 15.65
CA ARG A 3 14.58 20.63 14.59
C ARG A 3 13.68 19.53 15.16
N LEU A 4 12.46 19.88 15.56
CA LEU A 4 11.39 18.91 15.71
C LEU A 4 11.25 18.21 14.36
N SER A 5 11.47 16.90 14.34
CA SER A 5 11.12 16.07 13.18
C SER A 5 9.65 16.34 12.86
N THR A 6 9.39 16.93 11.70
CA THR A 6 8.03 17.25 11.21
C THR A 6 7.30 16.01 10.69
N MET A 7 7.91 14.83 10.83
CA MET A 7 7.43 13.56 10.27
C MET A 7 6.58 12.83 11.32
N GLY A 8 5.29 12.66 11.03
CA GLY A 8 4.36 11.91 11.90
C GLY A 8 4.61 10.39 11.88
N PRO A 9 3.90 9.60 12.72
CA PRO A 9 4.09 8.14 12.83
C PRO A 9 4.00 7.36 11.50
N GLN A 10 3.28 7.92 10.53
CA GLN A 10 3.04 7.31 9.22
C GLN A 10 4.24 7.48 8.26
N ALA A 11 5.15 8.42 8.51
CA ALA A 11 6.27 8.71 7.63
C ALA A 11 7.32 7.58 7.60
N PRO A 12 7.94 7.27 6.44
CA PRO A 12 9.03 6.29 6.34
C PRO A 12 10.14 6.52 7.39
N PRO A 13 10.89 5.46 7.77
CA PRO A 13 11.94 5.61 8.77
C PRO A 13 12.99 6.63 8.33
N ASP A 14 13.45 7.48 9.25
CA ASP A 14 14.38 8.55 8.94
C ASP A 14 15.81 8.02 8.70
N VAL A 15 16.12 7.81 7.42
CA VAL A 15 17.47 7.50 6.94
C VAL A 15 18.41 8.71 7.02
N SER A 16 18.11 9.80 7.74
CA SER A 16 19.01 10.97 7.86
C SER A 16 19.36 11.43 9.28
N ALA A 17 18.66 11.01 10.33
CA ALA A 17 18.96 11.48 11.68
C ALA A 17 20.03 10.65 12.41
N ARG A 18 21.31 10.95 12.16
CA ARG A 18 22.44 10.88 13.13
C ARG A 18 23.70 11.44 12.45
N GLN A 19 23.86 12.76 12.46
CA GLN A 19 25.17 13.37 12.22
C GLN A 19 25.43 14.46 13.26
N ARG A 20 26.46 14.22 14.06
CA ARG A 20 27.57 15.17 14.29
C ARG A 20 28.78 14.39 14.79
N ALA A 21 29.65 14.01 13.86
CA ALA A 21 31.10 14.08 13.96
C ALA A 21 31.68 13.81 12.56
N TYR A 22 32.53 14.71 12.09
CA TYR A 22 33.18 14.67 10.78
C TYR A 22 34.07 13.44 10.62
N THR A 23 33.91 12.71 9.51
CA THR A 23 35.01 12.29 8.62
C THR A 23 34.45 11.74 7.32
N THR A 24 35.13 12.09 6.22
CA THR A 24 34.90 11.75 4.83
C THR A 24 34.82 10.23 4.57
N ASN A 25 33.63 9.77 4.20
CA ASN A 25 33.34 8.75 3.20
C ASN A 25 31.81 8.62 3.17
N GLU A 26 31.17 9.05 2.08
CA GLU A 26 29.74 8.82 1.87
C GLU A 26 29.49 7.31 1.74
N VAL A 27 29.29 6.67 2.89
CA VAL A 27 28.69 5.34 2.98
C VAL A 27 27.20 5.56 2.82
N THR A 28 26.65 5.16 1.67
CA THR A 28 25.21 5.00 1.45
C THR A 28 24.60 4.34 2.69
N LYS A 29 23.70 5.04 3.39
CA LYS A 29 23.13 4.56 4.64
C LYS A 29 22.38 3.24 4.38
N ALA A 30 22.76 2.16 5.05
CA ALA A 30 22.16 0.85 4.84
C ALA A 30 20.66 0.88 5.20
N VAL A 31 19.82 0.31 4.33
CA VAL A 31 18.39 0.12 4.59
C VAL A 31 18.24 -0.75 5.86
N PRO A 32 17.43 -0.33 6.85
CA PRO A 32 17.29 -1.08 8.11
C PRO A 32 16.75 -2.48 7.83
N THR A 33 17.23 -3.44 8.60
CA THR A 33 16.83 -4.84 8.53
C THR A 33 15.54 -5.08 9.30
N ALA A 34 14.73 -6.03 8.83
CA ALA A 34 13.48 -6.37 9.49
C ALA A 34 13.19 -7.86 9.49
N VAL A 35 12.59 -8.32 10.58
CA VAL A 35 11.89 -9.61 10.67
C VAL A 35 10.39 -9.33 10.67
N VAL A 36 9.62 -10.10 9.89
CA VAL A 36 8.18 -9.91 9.78
C VAL A 36 7.45 -11.00 10.55
N TYR A 37 6.70 -10.63 11.58
CA TYR A 37 5.88 -11.56 12.37
C TYR A 37 4.55 -11.83 11.66
N CYS A 38 4.26 -13.09 11.33
CA CYS A 38 3.05 -13.49 10.59
C CYS A 38 2.53 -14.87 11.01
N GLU A 39 2.63 -15.20 12.30
CA GLU A 39 2.39 -16.54 12.83
C GLU A 39 1.05 -17.13 12.39
N GLY A 40 1.09 -18.32 11.79
CA GLY A 40 -0.07 -19.04 11.25
C GLY A 40 -0.76 -18.42 10.03
N ASN A 41 -0.38 -17.21 9.62
CA ASN A 41 -1.16 -16.39 8.67
C ASN A 41 -0.42 -16.07 7.37
N PHE A 42 0.83 -16.51 7.19
CA PHE A 42 1.55 -16.20 5.96
C PHE A 42 0.92 -16.91 4.75
N GLY A 43 0.69 -16.15 3.67
CA GLY A 43 -0.09 -16.60 2.52
C GLY A 43 -1.62 -16.66 2.74
N GLN A 44 -2.12 -16.29 3.92
CA GLN A 44 -3.56 -16.17 4.21
C GLN A 44 -4.03 -14.71 4.11
N ILE A 45 -5.35 -14.49 4.23
CA ILE A 45 -6.00 -13.17 4.15
C ILE A 45 -5.45 -12.20 5.20
N ASP A 46 -5.33 -12.65 6.45
CA ASP A 46 -4.86 -11.82 7.57
C ASP A 46 -3.36 -11.53 7.51
N GLY A 47 -2.58 -12.33 6.78
CA GLY A 47 -1.15 -12.11 6.52
C GLY A 47 -0.85 -11.17 5.36
N LYS A 48 -1.86 -10.50 4.77
CA LYS A 48 -1.70 -9.62 3.59
C LYS A 48 -0.62 -8.55 3.73
N THR A 49 -0.36 -8.07 4.95
CA THR A 49 0.67 -7.07 5.23
C THR A 49 2.05 -7.70 5.07
N ALA A 50 2.32 -8.85 5.69
CA ALA A 50 3.54 -9.62 5.49
C ALA A 50 3.74 -10.02 4.02
N ASN A 51 2.69 -10.53 3.37
CA ASN A 51 2.73 -10.91 1.95
C ASN A 51 3.13 -9.71 1.07
N GLY A 52 2.63 -8.51 1.40
CA GLY A 52 3.01 -7.28 0.71
C GLY A 52 4.48 -6.91 0.92
N LEU A 53 4.95 -6.90 2.16
CA LEU A 53 6.33 -6.54 2.51
C LEU A 53 7.37 -7.47 1.86
N VAL A 54 7.07 -8.76 1.81
CA VAL A 54 7.94 -9.77 1.19
C VAL A 54 8.03 -9.59 -0.34
N ARG A 55 6.92 -9.22 -1.00
CA ARG A 55 6.91 -8.94 -2.44
C ARG A 55 7.59 -7.62 -2.79
N HIS A 56 7.49 -6.62 -1.92
CA HIS A 56 8.06 -5.31 -2.15
C HIS A 56 8.23 -4.57 -0.82
N SER A 57 9.45 -4.09 -0.53
CA SER A 57 9.75 -3.22 0.59
C SER A 57 10.93 -2.31 0.21
N GLN A 58 10.72 -1.00 0.32
CA GLN A 58 11.76 0.01 0.15
C GLN A 58 12.27 0.54 1.49
N ALA A 59 11.42 0.51 2.52
CA ALA A 59 11.77 0.97 3.86
C ALA A 59 12.66 -0.01 4.64
N TYR A 60 12.54 -1.31 4.36
CA TYR A 60 13.23 -2.35 5.12
C TYR A 60 13.79 -3.46 4.22
N ARG A 61 14.96 -3.97 4.59
CA ARG A 61 15.48 -5.24 4.06
C ARG A 61 14.93 -6.39 4.91
N VAL A 62 13.92 -7.07 4.39
CA VAL A 62 13.28 -8.20 5.09
C VAL A 62 14.24 -9.40 5.09
N LEU A 63 14.58 -9.91 6.28
CA LEU A 63 15.50 -11.03 6.47
C LEU A 63 14.76 -12.36 6.52
N SER A 64 13.66 -12.39 7.26
CA SER A 64 12.87 -13.59 7.51
C SER A 64 11.42 -13.25 7.84
N VAL A 65 10.56 -14.26 7.73
CA VAL A 65 9.16 -14.23 8.16
C VAL A 65 8.98 -15.26 9.27
N ILE A 66 8.31 -14.90 10.36
CA ILE A 66 7.95 -15.84 11.43
C ILE A 66 6.56 -16.41 11.11
N ASP A 67 6.50 -17.71 10.80
CA ASP A 67 5.28 -18.53 10.70
C ASP A 67 5.67 -20.01 10.87
N ALA A 68 5.43 -20.58 12.06
CA ALA A 68 5.82 -21.95 12.39
C ALA A 68 5.23 -23.02 11.46
N ARG A 69 4.03 -22.78 10.90
CA ARG A 69 3.38 -23.70 9.96
C ARG A 69 4.18 -23.89 8.67
N LEU A 70 4.99 -22.91 8.30
CA LEU A 70 5.73 -22.87 7.03
C LEU A 70 7.26 -22.84 7.21
N LYS A 71 7.74 -23.12 8.43
CA LYS A 71 9.17 -23.20 8.78
C LYS A 71 10.00 -23.91 7.71
N GLY A 72 11.14 -23.31 7.37
CA GLY A 72 12.14 -23.85 6.45
C GLY A 72 11.84 -23.64 4.98
N ARG A 73 10.66 -23.09 4.63
CA ARG A 73 10.31 -22.74 3.25
C ARG A 73 10.80 -21.34 2.89
N ASP A 74 10.96 -21.11 1.60
CA ASP A 74 11.18 -19.77 1.03
C ASP A 74 9.83 -19.06 0.87
N SER A 75 9.78 -17.81 1.32
CA SER A 75 8.53 -17.02 1.34
C SER A 75 8.02 -16.67 -0.05
N GLY A 76 8.90 -16.45 -1.03
CA GLY A 76 8.51 -16.22 -2.42
C GLY A 76 8.00 -17.49 -3.09
N GLN A 77 8.57 -18.65 -2.77
CA GLN A 77 8.04 -19.95 -3.21
C GLN A 77 6.61 -20.18 -2.69
N VAL A 78 6.31 -19.76 -1.46
CA VAL A 78 4.96 -19.88 -0.88
C VAL A 78 3.97 -18.94 -1.58
N LEU A 79 4.36 -17.70 -1.88
CA LEU A 79 3.42 -16.69 -2.40
C LEU A 79 3.24 -16.76 -3.91
N ASP A 80 4.34 -16.94 -4.64
CA ASP A 80 4.41 -16.67 -6.08
C ASP A 80 5.13 -17.79 -6.86
N ASN A 81 5.50 -18.90 -6.19
CA ASN A 81 6.31 -20.00 -6.75
C ASN A 81 7.68 -19.54 -7.32
N ILE A 82 8.20 -18.41 -6.82
CA ILE A 82 9.50 -17.83 -7.23
C ILE A 82 10.32 -17.58 -5.97
N SER A 83 11.53 -18.13 -5.88
CA SER A 83 12.37 -17.91 -4.69
C SER A 83 12.79 -16.44 -4.57
N ASN A 84 12.68 -15.91 -3.35
CA ASN A 84 13.15 -14.56 -3.01
C ASN A 84 14.24 -14.56 -1.93
N SER A 85 14.69 -15.75 -1.49
CA SER A 85 15.72 -15.96 -0.48
C SER A 85 15.37 -15.41 0.91
N ILE A 86 14.09 -15.10 1.16
CA ILE A 86 13.59 -14.74 2.49
C ILE A 86 12.98 -16.01 3.09
N LEU A 87 13.64 -16.54 4.12
CA LEU A 87 13.24 -17.79 4.76
C LEU A 87 12.12 -17.58 5.79
N ILE A 88 11.25 -18.57 5.87
CA ILE A 88 10.23 -18.65 6.92
C ILE A 88 10.82 -19.44 8.09
N VAL A 89 10.77 -18.86 9.28
CA VAL A 89 11.29 -19.41 10.54
C VAL A 89 10.14 -19.62 11.54
N GLU A 90 10.41 -20.39 12.59
CA GLU A 90 9.37 -20.81 13.53
C GLU A 90 9.04 -19.78 14.61
N ASP A 91 10.02 -19.00 15.06
CA ASP A 91 9.86 -18.02 16.13
C ASP A 91 10.91 -16.89 16.03
N LEU A 92 10.85 -15.97 16.97
CA LEU A 92 11.75 -14.82 17.07
C LEU A 92 13.20 -15.24 17.38
N GLU A 93 13.39 -16.25 18.23
CA GLU A 93 14.73 -16.75 18.58
C GLU A 93 15.44 -17.33 17.35
N ALA A 94 14.74 -18.13 16.56
CA ALA A 94 15.21 -18.65 15.29
C ALA A 94 15.48 -17.54 14.28
N ALA A 95 14.67 -16.47 14.26
CA ALA A 95 14.91 -15.32 13.38
C ALA A 95 16.22 -14.60 13.71
N VAL A 96 16.52 -14.42 15.00
CA VAL A 96 17.68 -13.66 15.49
C VAL A 96 18.96 -14.48 15.42
N THR A 97 18.92 -15.76 15.82
CA THR A 97 20.10 -16.65 15.87
C THR A 97 20.72 -16.90 14.50
N ARG A 98 19.96 -16.69 13.42
CA ARG A 98 20.41 -16.86 12.04
C ARG A 98 21.25 -15.69 11.53
N GLU A 99 21.17 -14.55 12.18
CA GLU A 99 21.77 -13.31 11.72
C GLU A 99 23.01 -12.98 12.55
N VAL A 100 24.02 -12.39 11.91
CA VAL A 100 25.26 -11.99 12.59
C VAL A 100 25.02 -10.89 13.61
N ASN A 101 24.04 -10.03 13.33
CA ASN A 101 23.60 -8.95 14.21
C ASN A 101 22.10 -9.09 14.45
N ILE A 102 21.65 -8.62 15.61
CA ILE A 102 20.21 -8.53 15.91
C ILE A 102 19.55 -7.66 14.83
N PRO A 103 18.45 -8.11 14.20
CA PRO A 103 17.74 -7.33 13.20
C PRO A 103 17.22 -6.00 13.78
N ASP A 104 17.23 -4.94 12.99
CA ASP A 104 16.92 -3.59 13.49
C ASP A 104 15.45 -3.43 13.93
N THR A 105 14.54 -4.22 13.34
CA THR A 105 13.09 -4.02 13.45
C THR A 105 12.31 -5.34 13.45
N LEU A 106 11.33 -5.47 14.34
CA LEU A 106 10.21 -6.41 14.21
C LEU A 106 9.03 -5.68 13.59
N ILE A 107 8.52 -6.19 12.47
CA ILE A 107 7.30 -5.69 11.85
C ILE A 107 6.16 -6.67 12.17
N TYR A 108 5.10 -6.18 12.80
CA TYR A 108 3.88 -6.94 12.97
C TYR A 108 3.14 -7.04 11.62
N GLY A 109 3.30 -8.18 10.95
CA GLY A 109 2.86 -8.42 9.57
C GLY A 109 1.44 -8.95 9.44
N MET A 110 0.70 -9.08 10.54
CA MET A 110 -0.69 -9.54 10.57
C MET A 110 -1.68 -8.38 10.64
N ALA A 111 -2.88 -8.60 10.10
CA ALA A 111 -3.99 -7.66 10.16
C ALA A 111 -5.28 -8.41 10.52
N PRO A 112 -5.38 -8.93 11.77
CA PRO A 112 -6.56 -9.66 12.20
C PRO A 112 -7.81 -8.80 12.11
N SER A 113 -8.96 -9.43 11.81
CA SER A 113 -10.26 -8.74 11.71
C SER A 113 -10.67 -8.01 13.00
N THR A 114 -10.21 -8.48 14.17
CA THR A 114 -10.41 -7.81 15.46
C THR A 114 -9.65 -6.49 15.57
N GLY A 115 -8.60 -6.30 14.78
CA GLY A 115 -7.71 -5.13 14.81
C GLY A 115 -6.84 -5.01 16.06
N LYS A 116 -6.80 -6.05 16.90
CA LYS A 116 -6.14 -6.07 18.22
C LYS A 116 -4.96 -7.03 18.25
N LEU A 117 -4.05 -6.80 19.19
CA LEU A 117 -2.93 -7.68 19.49
C LEU A 117 -3.41 -8.82 20.41
N SER A 118 -3.09 -10.08 20.09
CA SER A 118 -3.39 -11.18 20.99
C SER A 118 -2.39 -11.24 22.16
N PRO A 119 -2.72 -11.90 23.29
CA PRO A 119 -1.77 -12.06 24.39
C PRO A 119 -0.46 -12.73 23.99
N SER A 120 -0.50 -13.76 23.13
CA SER A 120 0.72 -14.42 22.64
C SER A 120 1.55 -13.51 21.73
N ASP A 121 0.91 -12.75 20.86
CA ASP A 121 1.61 -11.81 19.98
C ASP A 121 2.25 -10.67 20.77
N ARG A 122 1.62 -10.27 21.88
CA ARG A 122 2.15 -9.26 22.80
C ARG A 122 3.47 -9.69 23.42
N GLU A 123 3.59 -10.95 23.84
CA GLU A 123 4.84 -11.50 24.38
C GLU A 123 5.96 -11.38 23.35
N VAL A 124 5.70 -11.77 22.09
CA VAL A 124 6.68 -11.66 21.00
C VAL A 124 7.13 -10.21 20.77
N VAL A 125 6.21 -9.23 20.85
CA VAL A 125 6.54 -7.81 20.73
C VAL A 125 7.44 -7.35 21.87
N LEU A 126 7.14 -7.75 23.11
CA LEU A 126 7.96 -7.40 24.29
C LEU A 126 9.35 -8.05 24.22
N ASP A 127 9.44 -9.30 23.76
CA ASP A 127 10.71 -10.00 23.57
C ASP A 127 11.57 -9.32 22.51
N ALA A 128 10.98 -8.88 21.38
CA ALA A 128 11.71 -8.12 20.37
C ALA A 128 12.21 -6.77 20.90
N ILE A 129 11.42 -6.08 21.73
CA ILE A 129 11.87 -4.86 22.43
C ILE A 129 13.06 -5.17 23.35
N ALA A 130 13.00 -6.27 24.12
CA ALA A 130 14.07 -6.67 25.03
C ALA A 130 15.38 -6.99 24.28
N LEU A 131 15.29 -7.46 23.05
CA LEU A 131 16.42 -7.67 22.14
C LEU A 131 16.94 -6.38 21.48
N GLY A 132 16.30 -5.24 21.70
CA GLY A 132 16.70 -3.95 21.13
C GLY A 132 16.15 -3.69 19.72
N MET A 133 15.12 -4.42 19.29
CA MET A 133 14.48 -4.23 17.99
C MET A 133 13.46 -3.08 18.05
N ASN A 134 13.41 -2.25 17.01
CA ASN A 134 12.30 -1.32 16.82
C ASN A 134 11.01 -2.09 16.47
N ILE A 135 9.85 -1.52 16.79
CA ILE A 135 8.56 -2.14 16.49
C ILE A 135 7.81 -1.33 15.44
N VAL A 136 7.32 -2.00 14.41
CA VAL A 136 6.40 -1.41 13.42
C VAL A 136 5.09 -2.16 13.45
N SER A 137 3.99 -1.46 13.70
CA SER A 137 2.66 -2.05 13.78
C SER A 137 1.66 -1.32 12.90
N GLY A 138 0.78 -2.09 12.27
CA GLY A 138 -0.32 -1.60 11.46
C GLY A 138 -1.67 -1.84 12.09
N LEU A 139 -1.73 -2.26 13.35
CA LEU A 139 -2.97 -2.51 14.07
C LEU A 139 -3.79 -1.24 14.26
N HIS A 140 -5.10 -1.40 14.52
CA HIS A 140 -5.95 -0.29 14.96
C HIS A 140 -5.73 0.03 16.43
N GLU A 141 -5.28 -0.95 17.20
CA GLU A 141 -4.68 -0.76 18.51
C GLU A 141 -3.27 -0.17 18.37
N TYR A 142 -3.03 1.00 19.00
CA TYR A 142 -1.74 1.68 18.96
C TYR A 142 -0.84 1.17 20.08
N LEU A 143 0.23 0.48 19.70
CA LEU A 143 1.17 -0.11 20.65
C LEU A 143 1.92 0.96 21.45
N GLY A 144 2.14 2.14 20.87
CA GLY A 144 2.75 3.28 21.58
C GLY A 144 1.86 3.90 22.66
N ASP A 145 0.54 3.65 22.65
CA ASP A 145 -0.37 4.13 23.70
C ASP A 145 -0.46 3.16 24.88
N ASP A 146 -0.11 1.89 24.68
CA ASP A 146 -0.04 0.87 25.73
C ASP A 146 1.06 1.19 26.76
N PRO A 147 0.73 1.32 28.06
CA PRO A 147 1.71 1.70 29.09
C PRO A 147 2.88 0.73 29.27
N GLU A 148 2.64 -0.58 29.13
CA GLU A 148 3.68 -1.60 29.33
C GLU A 148 4.60 -1.65 28.12
N ILE A 149 4.05 -1.73 26.90
CA ILE A 149 4.84 -1.77 25.66
C ILE A 149 5.64 -0.46 25.51
N ARG A 150 5.03 0.70 25.77
CA ARG A 150 5.74 1.99 25.77
C ARG A 150 6.83 2.05 26.84
N GLY A 151 6.55 1.53 28.03
CA GLY A 151 7.52 1.46 29.13
C GLY A 151 8.75 0.64 28.75
N ALA A 152 8.52 -0.56 28.19
CA ALA A 152 9.58 -1.43 27.70
C ALA A 152 10.40 -0.77 26.57
N ALA A 153 9.73 -0.17 25.59
CA ALA A 153 10.41 0.49 24.47
C ALA A 153 11.31 1.66 24.92
N ASN A 154 10.83 2.46 25.86
CA ASN A 154 11.62 3.55 26.45
C ASN A 154 12.84 3.01 27.22
N ALA A 155 12.66 1.94 27.99
CA ALA A 155 13.75 1.32 28.75
C ALA A 155 14.83 0.73 27.84
N ALA A 156 14.44 0.12 26.71
CA ALA A 156 15.34 -0.45 25.72
C ALA A 156 15.87 0.59 24.69
N ASN A 157 15.41 1.85 24.76
CA ASN A 157 15.75 2.92 23.81
C ASN A 157 15.45 2.54 22.34
N VAL A 158 14.31 1.89 22.12
CA VAL A 158 13.80 1.51 20.80
C VAL A 158 12.56 2.34 20.46
N THR A 159 12.20 2.36 19.17
CA THR A 159 11.03 3.12 18.69
C THR A 159 9.85 2.20 18.38
N ILE A 160 8.64 2.71 18.62
CA ILE A 160 7.39 2.09 18.18
C ILE A 160 6.77 2.97 17.10
N ARG A 161 6.52 2.40 15.93
CA ARG A 161 5.90 3.08 14.80
C ARG A 161 4.52 2.47 14.50
N ASP A 162 3.50 3.10 15.06
CA ASP A 162 2.10 2.81 14.77
C ASP A 162 1.69 3.46 13.43
N ILE A 163 1.71 2.68 12.35
CA ILE A 163 1.51 3.15 10.97
C ILE A 163 0.12 3.74 10.75
N ARG A 164 -0.88 3.22 11.47
CA ARG A 164 -2.25 3.75 11.40
C ARG A 164 -2.45 5.00 12.24
N LYS A 165 -1.58 5.28 13.22
CA LYS A 165 -1.78 6.42 14.13
C LYS A 165 -1.72 7.72 13.33
N PRO A 166 -2.83 8.46 13.24
CA PRO A 166 -2.86 9.67 12.44
C PRO A 166 -2.14 10.79 13.18
N ARG A 167 -1.89 11.90 12.50
CA ARG A 167 -1.29 13.09 13.12
C ARG A 167 -2.20 13.61 14.25
N PRO A 168 -1.70 14.39 15.22
CA PRO A 168 -2.58 15.04 16.18
C PRO A 168 -3.66 15.85 15.45
N SER A 169 -4.91 15.80 15.90
CA SER A 169 -6.04 16.42 15.18
C SER A 169 -5.86 17.91 14.93
N LYS A 170 -5.17 18.63 15.82
CA LYS A 170 -4.82 20.06 15.66
C LYS A 170 -3.91 20.35 14.45
N ASP A 171 -3.20 19.32 13.96
CA ASP A 171 -2.24 19.41 12.86
C ASP A 171 -2.79 18.77 11.57
N MET A 172 -3.99 18.18 11.62
CA MET A 172 -4.68 17.61 10.47
C MET A 172 -5.33 18.70 9.62
N ARG A 173 -5.36 18.46 8.32
CA ARG A 173 -5.91 19.40 7.34
C ARG A 173 -7.38 19.08 7.05
N LEU A 174 -8.21 20.12 7.03
CA LEU A 174 -9.54 20.06 6.39
C LEU A 174 -9.37 20.21 4.87
N PHE A 175 -10.35 19.71 4.12
CA PHE A 175 -10.36 19.90 2.67
C PHE A 175 -10.57 21.38 2.34
N ASP A 176 -9.72 21.95 1.49
CA ASP A 176 -9.77 23.36 1.09
C ASP A 176 -9.81 23.57 -0.42
N GLY A 177 -9.71 22.51 -1.23
CA GLY A 177 -9.81 22.58 -2.69
C GLY A 177 -8.50 22.88 -3.40
N SER A 178 -7.39 23.01 -2.67
CA SER A 178 -6.04 23.16 -3.25
C SER A 178 -5.62 22.04 -4.22
N VAL A 179 -6.26 20.87 -4.18
CA VAL A 179 -6.03 19.81 -5.18
C VAL A 179 -6.36 20.26 -6.60
N SER A 180 -7.23 21.28 -6.77
CA SER A 180 -7.56 21.85 -8.08
C SER A 180 -6.39 22.53 -8.78
N GLU A 181 -5.36 22.96 -8.03
CA GLU A 181 -4.14 23.57 -8.56
C GLU A 181 -3.11 22.54 -9.05
N VAL A 182 -3.33 21.25 -8.76
CA VAL A 182 -2.41 20.17 -9.14
C VAL A 182 -2.51 19.91 -10.64
N LYS A 183 -1.41 20.16 -11.35
CA LYS A 183 -1.29 19.99 -12.81
C LYS A 183 -1.26 18.52 -13.23
N ALA A 184 -0.68 17.66 -12.39
CA ALA A 184 -0.56 16.24 -12.65
C ALA A 184 -1.95 15.60 -12.85
N ILE A 185 -2.04 14.69 -13.81
CA ILE A 185 -3.25 13.90 -14.04
C ILE A 185 -3.41 12.93 -12.88
N ARG A 186 -4.53 13.01 -12.19
CA ARG A 186 -4.86 12.18 -11.03
C ARG A 186 -5.73 11.02 -11.47
N ILE A 187 -5.25 9.81 -11.21
CA ILE A 187 -5.94 8.57 -11.57
C ILE A 187 -6.11 7.71 -10.32
N ALA A 188 -7.35 7.42 -9.94
CA ALA A 188 -7.62 6.54 -8.80
C ALA A 188 -7.83 5.10 -9.26
N VAL A 189 -7.22 4.13 -8.58
CA VAL A 189 -7.45 2.70 -8.85
C VAL A 189 -8.49 2.16 -7.87
N LEU A 190 -9.76 2.29 -8.22
CA LEU A 190 -10.91 1.86 -7.40
C LEU A 190 -11.30 0.41 -7.72
N GLY A 191 -12.37 -0.11 -7.12
CA GLY A 191 -12.79 -1.48 -7.42
C GLY A 191 -14.14 -1.86 -6.85
N THR A 192 -14.64 -3.03 -7.24
CA THR A 192 -15.98 -3.53 -6.85
C THR A 192 -16.04 -4.08 -5.43
N ASP A 193 -14.89 -4.36 -4.82
CA ASP A 193 -14.76 -4.92 -3.48
C ASP A 193 -13.38 -4.62 -2.83
N CYS A 194 -13.22 -4.99 -1.56
CA CYS A 194 -11.98 -5.04 -0.82
C CYS A 194 -11.08 -6.21 -1.27
N ALA A 195 -9.76 -6.09 -1.06
CA ALA A 195 -8.81 -7.20 -1.26
C ALA A 195 -8.94 -7.91 -2.63
N ILE A 196 -9.03 -7.14 -3.72
CA ILE A 196 -9.09 -7.63 -5.11
C ILE A 196 -7.92 -7.18 -5.97
N GLY A 197 -6.86 -6.60 -5.39
CA GLY A 197 -5.65 -6.24 -6.15
C GLY A 197 -5.53 -4.77 -6.57
N LYS A 198 -6.35 -3.85 -6.06
CA LYS A 198 -6.25 -2.39 -6.37
C LYS A 198 -4.84 -1.83 -6.21
N ARG A 199 -4.19 -2.11 -5.06
CA ARG A 199 -2.81 -1.70 -4.80
C ARG A 199 -1.85 -2.31 -5.82
N THR A 200 -1.97 -3.61 -6.07
CA THR A 200 -1.13 -4.33 -7.04
C THR A 200 -1.20 -3.68 -8.42
N THR A 201 -2.42 -3.45 -8.92
CA THR A 201 -2.64 -2.76 -10.19
C THR A 201 -2.04 -1.35 -10.19
N ALA A 202 -2.22 -0.58 -9.12
CA ALA A 202 -1.66 0.77 -9.00
C ALA A 202 -0.11 0.75 -9.03
N THR A 203 0.52 -0.21 -8.35
CA THR A 203 1.98 -0.39 -8.35
C THR A 203 2.52 -0.77 -9.72
N ILE A 204 1.88 -1.72 -10.41
CA ILE A 204 2.32 -2.16 -11.75
C ILE A 204 2.13 -1.02 -12.76
N LEU A 205 0.99 -0.34 -12.74
CA LEU A 205 0.73 0.80 -13.60
C LEU A 205 1.74 1.95 -13.35
N ALA A 206 2.06 2.25 -12.09
CA ALA A 206 3.08 3.25 -11.77
C ALA A 206 4.44 2.89 -12.37
N ARG A 207 4.84 1.62 -12.26
CA ARG A 207 6.11 1.13 -12.83
C ARG A 207 6.12 1.24 -14.34
N GLU A 208 5.09 0.76 -15.02
CA GLU A 208 4.99 0.79 -16.48
C GLU A 208 4.99 2.23 -17.03
N LEU A 209 4.22 3.14 -16.42
CA LEU A 209 4.23 4.56 -16.83
C LEU A 209 5.61 5.19 -16.66
N ASN A 210 6.28 4.96 -15.54
CA ASN A 210 7.65 5.44 -15.34
C ASN A 210 8.65 4.80 -16.33
N ALA A 211 8.50 3.52 -16.67
CA ALA A 211 9.33 2.84 -17.67
C ALA A 211 9.17 3.45 -19.07
N ARG A 212 8.03 4.11 -19.34
CA ARG A 212 7.76 4.89 -20.56
C ARG A 212 8.21 6.35 -20.48
N GLY A 213 8.85 6.75 -19.39
CA GLY A 213 9.28 8.13 -19.16
C GLY A 213 8.17 9.08 -18.71
N ILE A 214 7.00 8.57 -18.32
CA ILE A 214 5.90 9.36 -17.76
C ILE A 214 6.08 9.40 -16.25
N LYS A 215 6.48 10.55 -15.72
CA LYS A 215 6.85 10.70 -14.31
C LYS A 215 5.63 10.49 -13.43
N THR A 216 5.59 9.33 -12.77
CA THR A 216 4.39 8.88 -12.06
C THR A 216 4.69 8.66 -10.59
N VAL A 217 3.88 9.28 -9.72
CA VAL A 217 3.93 9.08 -8.27
C VAL A 217 2.72 8.29 -7.81
N LEU A 218 2.95 7.25 -7.01
CA LEU A 218 1.88 6.51 -6.33
C LEU A 218 1.68 7.06 -4.91
N VAL A 219 0.46 7.52 -4.62
CA VAL A 219 0.01 7.91 -3.28
C VAL A 219 -0.66 6.70 -2.63
N GLY A 220 -0.04 6.20 -1.56
CA GLY A 220 -0.57 5.10 -0.75
C GLY A 220 -1.68 5.57 0.19
N THR A 221 -2.74 4.79 0.33
CA THR A 221 -3.91 5.15 1.17
C THR A 221 -4.18 4.14 2.28
N GLY A 222 -3.39 3.07 2.33
CA GLY A 222 -3.46 2.02 3.34
C GLY A 222 -2.15 1.83 4.11
N GLN A 223 -2.24 1.12 5.23
CA GLN A 223 -1.10 0.82 6.09
C GLN A 223 0.04 0.09 5.37
N THR A 224 -0.26 -0.88 4.48
CA THR A 224 0.79 -1.68 3.86
C THR A 224 1.69 -0.84 2.96
N GLY A 225 1.15 0.07 2.15
CA GLY A 225 1.96 0.96 1.32
C GLY A 225 2.89 1.85 2.15
N LEU A 226 2.39 2.37 3.28
CA LEU A 226 3.17 3.16 4.23
C LEU A 226 4.29 2.35 4.91
N MET A 227 4.01 1.09 5.27
CA MET A 227 5.01 0.17 5.80
C MET A 227 6.09 -0.18 4.78
N GLN A 228 5.70 -0.36 3.52
CA GLN A 228 6.62 -0.64 2.42
C GLN A 228 7.52 0.56 2.08
N GLY A 229 7.25 1.75 2.63
CA GLY A 229 8.07 2.95 2.45
C GLY A 229 7.52 3.95 1.44
N ALA A 230 6.21 3.95 1.18
CA ALA A 230 5.59 4.97 0.34
C ALA A 230 5.98 6.38 0.81
N LYS A 231 6.62 7.14 -0.08
CA LYS A 231 7.05 8.53 0.19
C LYS A 231 5.86 9.44 0.47
N TYR A 232 4.77 9.23 -0.27
CA TYR A 232 3.52 9.95 -0.13
C TYR A 232 2.40 8.97 0.24
N GLY A 233 1.75 9.19 1.37
CA GLY A 233 0.58 8.42 1.73
C GLY A 233 -0.07 8.84 3.03
N VAL A 234 -1.22 8.24 3.30
CA VAL A 234 -1.99 8.41 4.53
C VAL A 234 -2.79 7.14 4.81
N ALA A 235 -2.79 6.64 6.04
CA ALA A 235 -3.61 5.48 6.42
C ALA A 235 -5.07 5.92 6.62
N MET A 236 -5.84 5.97 5.53
CA MET A 236 -7.16 6.61 5.52
C MET A 236 -8.18 5.93 6.44
N ASP A 237 -8.04 4.62 6.69
CA ASP A 237 -8.93 3.84 7.54
C ASP A 237 -8.84 4.21 9.03
N ALA A 238 -7.81 4.95 9.43
CA ALA A 238 -7.60 5.42 10.80
C ALA A 238 -7.71 6.95 10.96
N VAL A 239 -7.97 7.68 9.86
CA VAL A 239 -8.19 9.13 9.90
C VAL A 239 -9.64 9.41 10.28
N PRO A 240 -9.91 10.35 11.22
CA PRO A 240 -11.28 10.73 11.53
C PRO A 240 -11.99 11.29 10.28
N PRO A 241 -13.28 10.94 10.04
CA PRO A 241 -14.00 11.28 8.81
C PRO A 241 -13.93 12.75 8.38
N GLN A 242 -13.92 13.68 9.34
CA GLN A 242 -13.80 15.12 9.10
C GLN A 242 -12.52 15.51 8.33
N PHE A 243 -11.43 14.75 8.50
CA PHE A 243 -10.11 15.07 7.96
C PHE A 243 -9.72 14.18 6.77
N CYS A 244 -10.47 13.11 6.46
CA CYS A 244 -10.09 12.14 5.43
C CYS A 244 -9.80 12.79 4.06
N CYS A 245 -10.70 13.67 3.59
CA CYS A 245 -10.51 14.36 2.31
C CYS A 245 -9.32 15.32 2.35
N GLY A 246 -9.18 16.10 3.43
CA GLY A 246 -8.13 17.12 3.57
C GLY A 246 -6.73 16.54 3.75
N GLU A 247 -6.60 15.43 4.47
CA GLU A 247 -5.31 14.73 4.60
C GLU A 247 -4.88 14.07 3.30
N LEU A 248 -5.80 13.48 2.53
CA LEU A 248 -5.47 12.97 1.20
C LEU A 248 -5.07 14.10 0.24
N GLU A 249 -5.85 15.19 0.21
CA GLU A 249 -5.53 16.39 -0.56
C GLU A 249 -4.14 16.94 -0.19
N ARG A 250 -3.82 17.02 1.10
CA ARG A 250 -2.50 17.44 1.59
C ARG A 250 -1.38 16.58 1.00
N VAL A 251 -1.54 15.26 0.98
CA VAL A 251 -0.53 14.34 0.46
C VAL A 251 -0.36 14.50 -1.05
N ILE A 252 -1.46 14.68 -1.79
CA ILE A 252 -1.43 14.88 -3.24
C ILE A 252 -0.75 16.21 -3.60
N VAL A 253 -1.09 17.29 -2.90
CA VAL A 253 -0.44 18.60 -3.09
C VAL A 253 1.05 18.53 -2.74
N ALA A 254 1.41 17.79 -1.68
CA ALA A 254 2.81 17.57 -1.33
C ALA A 254 3.56 16.79 -2.43
N ALA A 255 2.94 15.74 -2.99
CA ALA A 255 3.50 14.99 -4.12
C ALA A 255 3.70 15.89 -5.35
N SER A 256 2.71 16.71 -5.68
CA SER A 256 2.80 17.66 -6.80
C SER A 256 3.91 18.68 -6.61
N ARG A 257 4.07 19.26 -5.41
CA ARG A 257 5.09 20.28 -5.16
C ARG A 257 6.49 19.71 -4.99
N GLY A 258 6.61 18.54 -4.38
CA GLY A 258 7.90 17.91 -4.09
C GLY A 258 8.51 17.22 -5.31
N ASP A 259 7.67 16.55 -6.10
CA ASP A 259 8.15 15.69 -7.18
C ASP A 259 7.66 16.14 -8.56
N ASP A 260 6.77 17.13 -8.69
CA ASP A 260 6.26 17.63 -9.99
C ASP A 260 6.03 16.52 -11.03
N PRO A 261 5.13 15.55 -10.75
CA PRO A 261 4.88 14.42 -11.64
C PRO A 261 3.89 14.77 -12.77
N ASP A 262 3.93 14.00 -13.85
CA ASP A 262 2.92 14.04 -14.91
C ASP A 262 1.62 13.36 -14.46
N VAL A 263 1.75 12.29 -13.68
CA VAL A 263 0.64 11.47 -13.19
C VAL A 263 0.77 11.21 -11.68
N ILE A 264 -0.34 11.36 -10.96
CA ILE A 264 -0.47 10.90 -9.58
C ILE A 264 -1.49 9.75 -9.57
N LEU A 265 -1.01 8.55 -9.25
CA LEU A 265 -1.85 7.39 -9.00
C LEU A 265 -2.28 7.37 -7.54
N ILE A 266 -3.56 7.11 -7.28
CA ILE A 266 -4.11 7.01 -5.93
C ILE A 266 -4.54 5.56 -5.69
N GLU A 267 -3.94 4.93 -4.67
CA GLU A 267 -4.35 3.59 -4.21
C GLU A 267 -5.80 3.62 -3.74
N GLY A 268 -6.68 2.80 -4.31
CA GLY A 268 -8.07 2.70 -3.87
C GLY A 268 -8.24 1.85 -2.61
N GLN A 269 -9.23 2.20 -1.78
CA GLN A 269 -9.64 1.45 -0.58
C GLN A 269 -11.15 1.21 -0.61
N GLY A 270 -11.57 0.03 -0.17
CA GLY A 270 -12.99 -0.34 -0.21
C GLY A 270 -13.55 -0.47 -1.62
N ALA A 271 -14.86 -0.27 -1.73
CA ALA A 271 -15.60 -0.02 -2.96
C ALA A 271 -16.64 1.06 -2.68
N LEU A 272 -17.05 1.82 -3.68
CA LEU A 272 -17.96 2.96 -3.45
C LEU A 272 -19.36 2.47 -3.08
N SER A 273 -19.82 1.36 -3.66
CA SER A 273 -21.09 0.73 -3.27
C SER A 273 -20.98 -0.17 -2.03
N HIS A 274 -19.84 -0.20 -1.32
CA HIS A 274 -19.70 -1.02 -0.13
C HIS A 274 -20.38 -0.38 1.10
N PRO A 275 -21.41 -1.00 1.70
CA PRO A 275 -22.17 -0.38 2.79
C PRO A 275 -21.35 -0.23 4.08
N ALA A 276 -20.34 -1.09 4.30
CA ALA A 276 -19.50 -1.02 5.49
C ALA A 276 -18.36 0.02 5.41
N PHE A 277 -18.04 0.55 4.22
CA PHE A 277 -16.82 1.36 4.03
C PHE A 277 -17.08 2.62 3.20
N CYS A 278 -16.66 3.78 3.69
CA CYS A 278 -16.79 5.06 2.97
C CYS A 278 -15.48 5.54 2.33
N THR A 279 -14.38 4.78 2.43
CA THR A 279 -13.05 5.26 2.05
C THR A 279 -12.93 5.62 0.56
N SER A 280 -13.58 4.87 -0.34
CA SER A 280 -13.64 5.21 -1.76
C SER A 280 -14.27 6.58 -2.02
N ALA A 281 -15.30 6.97 -1.25
CA ALA A 281 -15.93 8.28 -1.36
C ALA A 281 -14.98 9.40 -0.94
N PHE A 282 -14.22 9.21 0.15
CA PHE A 282 -13.19 10.15 0.58
C PHE A 282 -12.04 10.25 -0.43
N ILE A 283 -11.67 9.14 -1.08
CA ILE A 283 -10.67 9.14 -2.16
C ILE A 283 -11.16 9.99 -3.33
N LEU A 284 -12.38 9.77 -3.82
CA LEU A 284 -12.94 10.55 -4.92
C LEU A 284 -13.03 12.05 -4.59
N ARG A 285 -13.49 12.40 -3.38
CA ARG A 285 -13.61 13.81 -2.95
C ARG A 285 -12.26 14.48 -2.71
N GLY A 286 -11.35 13.82 -2.00
CA GLY A 286 -10.05 14.39 -1.62
C GLY A 286 -9.04 14.43 -2.77
N SER A 287 -9.12 13.48 -3.71
CA SER A 287 -8.23 13.45 -4.86
C SER A 287 -8.76 14.13 -6.11
N GLN A 288 -10.08 14.29 -6.26
CA GLN A 288 -10.72 14.83 -7.47
C GLN A 288 -10.05 14.29 -8.75
N PRO A 289 -10.06 12.95 -8.94
CA PRO A 289 -9.31 12.33 -10.01
C PRO A 289 -9.97 12.64 -11.36
N GLN A 290 -9.17 12.78 -12.41
CA GLN A 290 -9.69 12.92 -13.78
C GLN A 290 -10.16 11.57 -14.33
N ALA A 291 -9.58 10.47 -13.84
CA ALA A 291 -9.92 9.14 -14.28
C ALA A 291 -9.87 8.11 -13.16
N VAL A 292 -10.57 7.00 -13.40
CA VAL A 292 -10.57 5.82 -12.55
C VAL A 292 -10.21 4.59 -13.37
N VAL A 293 -9.35 3.74 -12.83
CA VAL A 293 -9.19 2.34 -13.28
C VAL A 293 -9.93 1.46 -12.29
N LEU A 294 -10.87 0.66 -12.76
CA LEU A 294 -11.71 -0.17 -11.89
C LEU A 294 -11.15 -1.59 -11.80
N GLN A 295 -10.80 -2.05 -10.60
CA GLN A 295 -10.47 -3.43 -10.31
C GLN A 295 -11.74 -4.25 -10.05
N HIS A 296 -11.87 -5.43 -10.68
CA HIS A 296 -13.01 -6.32 -10.51
C HIS A 296 -12.58 -7.79 -10.34
N ALA A 297 -13.34 -8.57 -9.57
CA ALA A 297 -13.09 -10.01 -9.33
C ALA A 297 -14.27 -10.86 -9.86
N PRO A 298 -14.22 -11.35 -11.12
CA PRO A 298 -15.37 -12.00 -11.77
C PRO A 298 -15.87 -13.28 -11.07
N LYS A 299 -14.97 -14.06 -10.45
CA LYS A 299 -15.32 -15.33 -9.80
C LYS A 299 -15.69 -15.20 -8.33
N ARG A 300 -15.61 -13.99 -7.76
CA ARG A 300 -15.96 -13.76 -6.36
C ARG A 300 -17.46 -13.50 -6.26
N ALA A 301 -18.20 -14.45 -5.68
CA ALA A 301 -19.65 -14.36 -5.55
C ALA A 301 -20.12 -13.31 -4.54
N HIS A 302 -19.41 -13.19 -3.42
CA HIS A 302 -19.74 -12.27 -2.33
C HIS A 302 -18.52 -11.46 -1.93
N ARG A 303 -18.76 -10.27 -1.38
CA ARG A 303 -17.71 -9.37 -0.91
C ARG A 303 -16.90 -10.00 0.22
N CYS A 304 -15.60 -9.69 0.24
CA CYS A 304 -14.66 -10.19 1.24
C CYS A 304 -15.20 -9.94 2.66
N ASP A 305 -15.22 -10.97 3.51
CA ASP A 305 -15.73 -10.93 4.90
C ASP A 305 -17.25 -10.70 5.04
N PHE A 306 -18.00 -10.58 3.94
CA PHE A 306 -19.46 -10.39 3.93
C PHE A 306 -20.16 -11.48 3.09
N PRO A 307 -20.34 -12.69 3.63
CA PRO A 307 -20.83 -13.86 2.87
C PRO A 307 -22.27 -13.72 2.35
N THR A 308 -23.02 -12.73 2.83
CA THR A 308 -24.40 -12.43 2.39
C THR A 308 -24.48 -11.24 1.43
N MET A 309 -23.35 -10.62 1.09
CA MET A 309 -23.32 -9.40 0.28
C MET A 309 -22.77 -9.71 -1.11
N PRO A 310 -23.62 -9.75 -2.16
CA PRO A 310 -23.18 -10.13 -3.49
C PRO A 310 -22.18 -9.13 -4.06
N MET A 311 -21.29 -9.62 -4.92
CA MET A 311 -20.42 -8.77 -5.73
C MET A 311 -21.26 -7.93 -6.69
N PRO A 312 -21.08 -6.59 -6.77
CA PRO A 312 -21.77 -5.79 -7.76
C PRO A 312 -21.25 -6.06 -9.16
N GLU A 313 -22.11 -5.87 -10.15
CA GLU A 313 -21.71 -5.81 -11.56
C GLU A 313 -20.74 -4.63 -11.79
N PRO A 314 -19.67 -4.79 -12.58
CA PRO A 314 -18.76 -3.69 -12.90
C PRO A 314 -19.48 -2.46 -13.44
N LYS A 315 -20.49 -2.68 -14.29
CA LYS A 315 -21.28 -1.60 -14.91
C LYS A 315 -22.01 -0.73 -13.89
N SER A 316 -22.54 -1.32 -12.82
CA SER A 316 -23.24 -0.54 -11.78
C SER A 316 -22.24 0.23 -10.90
N GLU A 317 -21.07 -0.34 -10.62
CA GLU A 317 -20.01 0.37 -9.89
C GLU A 317 -19.47 1.55 -10.71
N ILE A 318 -19.25 1.38 -12.02
CA ILE A 318 -18.85 2.45 -12.94
C ILE A 318 -19.86 3.59 -12.89
N ALA A 319 -21.15 3.28 -13.10
CA ALA A 319 -22.20 4.27 -13.09
C ALA A 319 -22.28 5.04 -11.76
N LEU A 320 -22.07 4.34 -10.63
CA LEU A 320 -22.06 4.97 -9.31
C LEU A 320 -20.86 5.92 -9.13
N ILE A 321 -19.66 5.51 -9.58
CA ILE A 321 -18.45 6.33 -9.48
C ILE A 321 -18.60 7.63 -10.29
N GLU A 322 -19.04 7.52 -11.55
CA GLU A 322 -19.20 8.67 -12.44
C GLU A 322 -20.38 9.56 -12.04
N ALA A 323 -21.41 9.03 -11.37
CA ALA A 323 -22.49 9.83 -10.80
C ALA A 323 -22.07 10.56 -9.50
N PHE A 324 -21.12 10.00 -8.74
CA PHE A 324 -20.72 10.55 -7.45
C PHE A 324 -19.71 11.70 -7.56
N ALA A 325 -18.84 11.67 -8.58
CA ALA A 325 -17.81 12.67 -8.81
C ALA A 325 -17.63 12.92 -10.32
N ASP A 326 -17.17 14.12 -10.67
CA ASP A 326 -16.80 14.48 -12.05
C ASP A 326 -15.49 13.77 -12.45
N THR A 327 -15.61 12.51 -12.85
CA THR A 327 -14.53 11.60 -13.25
C THR A 327 -15.05 10.62 -14.29
N ARG A 328 -14.15 9.92 -14.98
CA ARG A 328 -14.50 8.84 -15.90
C ARG A 328 -13.76 7.55 -15.59
N VAL A 329 -14.42 6.40 -15.71
CA VAL A 329 -13.74 5.10 -15.68
C VAL A 329 -13.14 4.83 -17.07
N ILE A 330 -11.82 4.74 -17.13
CA ILE A 330 -11.07 4.64 -18.40
C ILE A 330 -10.68 3.21 -18.76
N GLY A 331 -10.83 2.27 -17.83
CA GLY A 331 -10.56 0.85 -18.05
C GLY A 331 -10.85 0.00 -16.83
N VAL A 332 -10.91 -1.31 -17.04
CA VAL A 332 -11.14 -2.32 -16.00
C VAL A 332 -9.96 -3.26 -15.92
N THR A 333 -9.57 -3.64 -14.72
CA THR A 333 -8.54 -4.64 -14.46
C THR A 333 -9.13 -5.80 -13.66
N LEU A 334 -8.77 -7.03 -14.03
CA LEU A 334 -9.33 -8.22 -13.41
C LEU A 334 -8.44 -8.74 -12.27
N ASN A 335 -9.10 -9.31 -11.26
CA ASN A 335 -8.54 -10.29 -10.36
C ASN A 335 -8.91 -11.68 -10.92
N HIS A 336 -7.93 -12.39 -11.45
CA HIS A 336 -8.09 -13.72 -12.04
C HIS A 336 -8.11 -14.88 -11.04
N GLU A 337 -8.22 -14.62 -9.73
CA GLU A 337 -8.39 -15.68 -8.74
C GLU A 337 -9.55 -16.62 -9.12
N ALA A 338 -9.31 -17.93 -9.00
CA ALA A 338 -10.22 -18.98 -9.42
C ALA A 338 -10.62 -18.96 -10.92
N MET A 339 -9.81 -18.32 -11.77
CA MET A 339 -9.97 -18.34 -13.23
C MET A 339 -8.80 -19.08 -13.90
N THR A 340 -9.13 -19.83 -14.94
CA THR A 340 -8.15 -20.40 -15.88
C THR A 340 -7.71 -19.35 -16.92
N GLY A 341 -6.55 -19.55 -17.53
CA GLY A 341 -6.05 -18.66 -18.59
C GLY A 341 -7.09 -18.38 -19.72
N PRO A 342 -7.80 -19.39 -20.24
CA PRO A 342 -8.88 -19.18 -21.21
C PRO A 342 -10.09 -18.42 -20.65
N GLU A 343 -10.43 -18.58 -19.36
CA GLU A 343 -11.50 -17.81 -18.73
C GLU A 343 -11.12 -16.33 -18.60
N VAL A 344 -9.87 -16.02 -18.27
CA VAL A 344 -9.37 -14.64 -18.20
C VAL A 344 -9.53 -13.94 -19.55
N ILE A 345 -9.11 -14.59 -20.64
CA ILE A 345 -9.23 -14.04 -22.00
C ILE A 345 -10.71 -13.80 -22.34
N ARG A 346 -11.58 -14.79 -22.12
CA ARG A 346 -13.02 -14.63 -22.39
C ARG A 346 -13.67 -13.52 -21.56
N ALA A 347 -13.28 -13.38 -20.30
CA ALA A 347 -13.79 -12.32 -19.43
C ALA A 347 -13.34 -10.93 -19.92
N ILE A 348 -12.07 -10.79 -20.34
CA ILE A 348 -11.55 -9.57 -20.95
C ILE A 348 -12.36 -9.19 -22.19
N ASP A 349 -12.55 -10.14 -23.12
CA ASP A 349 -13.27 -9.87 -24.38
C ASP A 349 -14.74 -9.49 -24.15
N THR A 350 -15.40 -10.21 -23.23
CA THR A 350 -16.82 -9.99 -22.91
C THR A 350 -17.01 -8.64 -22.23
N LEU A 351 -16.26 -8.35 -21.17
CA LEU A 351 -16.37 -7.09 -20.45
C LEU A 351 -15.94 -5.90 -21.30
N SER A 352 -14.91 -6.03 -22.15
CA SER A 352 -14.51 -4.95 -23.06
C SER A 352 -15.62 -4.60 -24.03
N ARG A 353 -16.33 -5.59 -24.56
CA ARG A 353 -17.48 -5.38 -25.45
C ARG A 353 -18.65 -4.75 -24.72
N ASP A 354 -19.00 -5.28 -23.55
CA ASP A 354 -20.21 -4.87 -22.82
C ASP A 354 -20.08 -3.49 -22.19
N LEU A 355 -18.86 -3.10 -21.79
CA LEU A 355 -18.56 -1.81 -21.16
C LEU A 355 -18.09 -0.76 -22.16
N GLY A 356 -17.57 -1.16 -23.33
CA GLY A 356 -17.03 -0.24 -24.34
C GLY A 356 -15.74 0.47 -23.90
N ILE A 357 -15.03 -0.08 -22.91
CA ILE A 357 -13.75 0.43 -22.40
C ILE A 357 -12.72 -0.71 -22.33
N PRO A 358 -11.40 -0.41 -22.37
CA PRO A 358 -10.36 -1.43 -22.27
C PRO A 358 -10.47 -2.27 -20.99
N VAL A 359 -10.31 -3.58 -21.12
CA VAL A 359 -10.21 -4.52 -20.00
C VAL A 359 -8.92 -5.31 -20.09
N THR A 360 -8.23 -5.53 -18.98
CA THR A 360 -7.04 -6.37 -18.93
C THR A 360 -6.86 -7.03 -17.57
N ASP A 361 -5.81 -7.82 -17.39
CA ASP A 361 -5.40 -8.36 -16.09
C ASP A 361 -3.95 -7.96 -15.84
N ALA A 362 -3.71 -7.27 -14.73
CA ALA A 362 -2.41 -6.64 -14.45
C ALA A 362 -1.26 -7.63 -14.23
N LEU A 363 -1.56 -8.90 -13.94
CA LEU A 363 -0.58 -9.93 -13.58
C LEU A 363 -0.33 -10.93 -14.71
N THR A 364 -1.35 -11.24 -15.50
CA THR A 364 -1.28 -12.30 -16.52
C THR A 364 -1.21 -11.78 -17.95
N ARG A 365 -1.45 -10.48 -18.17
CA ARG A 365 -1.38 -9.85 -19.49
C ARG A 365 -0.19 -8.88 -19.54
N PRO A 366 0.29 -8.53 -20.76
CA PRO A 366 1.35 -7.54 -20.92
C PRO A 366 1.03 -6.21 -20.23
N GLU A 367 1.98 -5.69 -19.44
CA GLU A 367 1.84 -4.44 -18.67
C GLU A 367 1.53 -3.23 -19.56
N VAL A 368 1.98 -3.26 -20.82
CA VAL A 368 1.65 -2.26 -21.86
C VAL A 368 0.15 -1.97 -21.96
N HIS A 369 -0.72 -2.98 -21.77
CA HIS A 369 -2.16 -2.77 -21.81
C HIS A 369 -2.66 -1.81 -20.72
N LEU A 370 -1.99 -1.75 -19.57
CA LEU A 370 -2.30 -0.81 -18.47
C LEU A 370 -1.89 0.62 -18.84
N SER A 371 -0.72 0.83 -19.43
CA SER A 371 -0.34 2.16 -19.89
C SER A 371 -1.14 2.63 -21.10
N ASP A 372 -1.52 1.71 -22.00
CA ASP A 372 -2.24 2.07 -23.22
C ASP A 372 -3.66 2.58 -22.90
N MET A 373 -4.34 2.05 -21.87
CA MET A 373 -5.62 2.61 -21.43
C MET A 373 -5.46 4.06 -20.93
N VAL A 374 -4.36 4.36 -20.21
CA VAL A 374 -4.07 5.71 -19.72
C VAL A 374 -3.74 6.65 -20.87
N LEU A 375 -2.91 6.20 -21.81
CA LEU A 375 -2.50 6.99 -22.99
C LEU A 375 -3.63 7.18 -24.02
N ALA A 376 -4.62 6.29 -24.04
CA ALA A 376 -5.84 6.47 -24.82
C ALA A 376 -6.73 7.56 -24.21
N ALA A 377 -6.86 7.59 -22.88
CA ALA A 377 -7.63 8.61 -22.17
C ALA A 377 -6.92 9.98 -22.13
N PHE A 378 -5.59 9.99 -22.10
CA PHE A 378 -4.77 11.19 -21.98
C PHE A 378 -3.62 11.18 -23.02
N PRO A 379 -3.92 11.44 -24.31
CA PRO A 379 -2.92 11.42 -25.38
C PRO A 379 -1.76 12.40 -25.19
N GLN A 380 -1.95 13.47 -24.41
CA GLN A 380 -0.93 14.45 -24.08
C GLN A 380 0.23 13.89 -23.24
N LEU A 381 0.05 12.73 -22.58
CA LEU A 381 1.10 12.04 -21.84
C LEU A 381 2.06 11.26 -22.75
N ARG A 382 1.77 11.14 -24.05
CA ARG A 382 2.66 10.44 -24.97
C ARG A 382 3.98 11.21 -25.04
N PRO A 383 5.13 10.51 -24.88
CA PRO A 383 6.42 11.15 -25.08
C PRO A 383 6.46 11.80 -26.45
N VAL A 384 6.77 13.10 -26.50
CA VAL A 384 7.02 13.77 -27.77
C VAL A 384 8.24 13.07 -28.38
N PRO A 385 8.17 12.59 -29.64
CA PRO A 385 9.36 12.08 -30.31
C PRO A 385 10.43 13.16 -30.22
N LEU A 386 11.60 12.83 -29.66
CA LEU A 386 12.79 13.65 -29.83
C LEU A 386 12.96 13.83 -31.34
N ALA A 387 12.52 14.97 -31.87
CA ALA A 387 12.90 15.37 -33.21
C ALA A 387 14.42 15.31 -33.20
N ALA A 388 14.98 14.46 -34.05
CA ALA A 388 16.41 14.41 -34.26
C ALA A 388 16.85 15.84 -34.56
N ALA A 389 17.58 16.45 -33.63
CA ALA A 389 18.24 17.71 -33.87
C ALA A 389 19.25 17.45 -34.98
N GLU A 390 18.98 17.99 -36.18
CA GLU A 390 19.92 18.07 -37.30
C GLU A 390 21.16 18.88 -36.94
#